data_AF-A0A8C6GUQ3-F1
#
_entry.id   AF-A0A8C6GUQ3-F1
#
_cell.length_a   1.000
_cell.length_b   1.000
_cell.length_c   1.000
_cell.angle_alpha   90.00
_cell.angle_beta   90.00
_cell.angle_gamma   90.00
#
_symmetry.space_group_name_H-M   'P 1'
#
loop_
_entity.id
_entity.type
_entity.pdbx_description
1 polymer ?
#
loop_
_entity_poly.entity_id
_entity_poly.type
_entity_poly.pdbx_seq_one_letter_code
_entity_poly.pdbx_strand_id
1 'polypeptide(L)'
;MKERRASQKLSSKSIMDPNQNVKCKIVVVGDSQCGKTALLHVFAKDCFPENYVPTVFENYTASFEIDTQRIELSLWDTSGSPYYDNVRPLSYPDSDAVLICFDISRPETLDSVLKKWKGEIQEFCPNTKMLLVGCKSDLRTDVSTLVELSNHRQTPVSYDQVSVLSLRESLLPSFLSFFPLSFLSFSIRIYLFLFYVHWCFA
;
A
#
# COMPACT_ATOMS: atom_id res chain seq x y z
N MET A 1 53.37 4.94 -1.87
CA MET A 1 52.90 6.20 -2.48
C MET A 1 52.48 5.87 -3.91
N LYS A 2 51.16 5.87 -4.20
CA LYS A 2 50.47 5.91 -5.51
C LYS A 2 50.83 4.86 -6.58
N GLU A 3 49.94 4.28 -7.39
CA GLU A 3 48.53 4.57 -7.70
C GLU A 3 47.93 3.30 -8.33
N ARG A 4 46.75 2.87 -7.85
CA ARG A 4 45.89 1.89 -8.53
C ARG A 4 44.99 2.66 -9.50
N ARG A 5 45.08 2.42 -10.81
CA ARG A 5 44.03 2.84 -11.76
C ARG A 5 42.91 1.80 -11.72
N ALA A 6 41.87 2.08 -10.96
CA ALA A 6 40.59 1.39 -11.06
C ALA A 6 39.73 2.11 -12.10
N SER A 7 39.36 1.39 -13.15
CA SER A 7 38.42 1.82 -14.18
C SER A 7 37.09 2.24 -13.54
N GLN A 8 36.72 3.51 -13.72
CA GLN A 8 35.39 4.01 -13.37
C GLN A 8 34.37 3.36 -14.31
N LYS A 9 33.53 2.47 -13.77
CA LYS A 9 32.34 1.96 -14.46
C LYS A 9 31.25 3.03 -14.31
N LEU A 10 31.03 3.81 -15.36
CA LEU A 10 29.88 4.70 -15.46
C LEU A 10 28.60 3.87 -15.30
N SER A 11 27.75 4.29 -14.36
CA SER A 11 26.40 3.79 -14.15
C SER A 11 25.58 3.98 -15.43
N SER A 12 25.40 2.90 -16.20
CA SER A 12 24.50 2.86 -17.33
C SER A 12 23.06 2.85 -16.81
N LYS A 13 22.32 3.92 -17.05
CA LYS A 13 20.84 3.92 -17.01
C LYS A 13 20.34 2.68 -17.76
N SER A 14 19.66 1.78 -17.07
CA SER A 14 19.12 0.55 -17.67
C SER A 14 17.98 0.93 -18.62
N ILE A 15 18.26 0.81 -19.92
CA ILE A 15 17.24 0.75 -20.97
C ILE A 15 16.42 -0.51 -20.68
N MET A 16 15.12 -0.38 -20.42
CA MET A 16 14.25 -1.52 -20.17
C MET A 16 14.10 -2.35 -21.45
N ASP A 17 14.34 -3.66 -21.34
CA ASP A 17 14.14 -4.60 -22.44
C ASP A 17 12.63 -4.85 -22.64
N PRO A 18 12.06 -4.58 -23.83
CA PRO A 18 10.64 -4.77 -24.10
C PRO A 18 10.13 -6.21 -23.97
N ASN A 19 11.03 -7.21 -23.84
CA ASN A 19 10.66 -8.61 -23.61
C ASN A 19 10.72 -9.06 -22.13
N GLN A 20 11.03 -8.17 -21.19
CA GLN A 20 11.19 -8.55 -19.79
C GLN A 20 9.86 -8.42 -19.02
N ASN A 21 9.29 -9.56 -18.60
CA ASN A 21 8.21 -9.58 -17.63
C ASN A 21 8.71 -8.99 -16.30
N VAL A 22 8.15 -7.85 -15.90
CA VAL A 22 8.48 -7.21 -14.62
C VAL A 22 7.65 -7.86 -13.54
N LYS A 23 8.30 -8.33 -12.48
CA LYS A 23 7.65 -8.82 -11.28
C LYS A 23 7.81 -7.80 -10.18
N CYS A 24 6.72 -7.51 -9.47
CA CYS A 24 6.73 -6.60 -8.33
C CYS A 24 5.98 -7.25 -7.16
N LYS A 25 6.64 -7.31 -6.01
CA LYS A 25 6.09 -7.81 -4.77
C LYS A 25 5.62 -6.65 -3.90
N ILE A 26 4.33 -6.68 -3.55
CA ILE A 26 3.69 -5.69 -2.69
C ILE A 26 3.15 -6.40 -1.45
N VAL A 27 3.58 -5.95 -0.28
CA VAL A 27 3.02 -6.42 1.00
C VAL A 27 2.06 -5.39 1.55
N VAL A 28 0.92 -5.85 2.09
CA VAL A 28 -0.11 -4.98 2.67
C VAL A 28 -0.22 -5.23 4.16
N VAL A 29 -0.02 -4.17 4.95
CA VAL A 29 -0.07 -4.18 6.42
C VAL A 29 -1.02 -3.11 6.94
N GLY A 30 -1.36 -3.15 8.23
CA GLY A 30 -2.36 -2.26 8.83
C GLY A 30 -3.25 -2.97 9.83
N ASP A 31 -4.02 -2.20 10.59
CA ASP A 31 -4.86 -2.72 11.67
C ASP A 31 -5.89 -3.76 11.17
N SER A 32 -6.33 -4.62 12.07
CA SER A 32 -7.44 -5.54 11.78
C SER A 32 -8.66 -4.75 11.30
N GLN A 33 -9.36 -5.32 10.31
CA GLN A 33 -10.58 -4.73 9.74
C GLN A 33 -10.41 -3.34 9.09
N CYS A 34 -9.19 -2.87 8.81
CA CYS A 34 -9.00 -1.58 8.14
C CYS A 34 -9.33 -1.60 6.64
N GLY A 35 -9.43 -2.77 6.01
CA GLY A 35 -9.84 -2.90 4.59
C GLY A 35 -8.79 -3.50 3.65
N LYS A 36 -7.66 -4.01 4.16
CA LYS A 36 -6.58 -4.65 3.36
C LYS A 36 -7.09 -5.71 2.38
N THR A 37 -7.81 -6.69 2.90
CA THR A 37 -8.35 -7.81 2.12
C THR A 37 -9.36 -7.33 1.08
N ALA A 38 -10.25 -6.41 1.44
CA ALA A 38 -11.21 -5.84 0.50
C ALA A 38 -10.51 -5.08 -0.64
N LEU A 39 -9.48 -4.28 -0.31
CA LEU A 39 -8.66 -3.58 -1.30
C LEU A 39 -8.01 -4.55 -2.28
N LEU A 40 -7.35 -5.59 -1.76
CA LEU A 40 -6.66 -6.59 -2.59
C LEU A 40 -7.63 -7.45 -3.40
N HIS A 41 -8.76 -7.85 -2.81
CA HIS A 41 -9.75 -8.70 -3.46
C HIS A 41 -10.45 -7.97 -4.60
N VAL A 42 -10.83 -6.70 -4.41
CA VAL A 42 -11.38 -5.87 -5.49
C VAL A 42 -10.33 -5.67 -6.58
N PHE A 43 -9.08 -5.37 -6.22
CA PHE A 43 -8.02 -5.17 -7.21
C PHE A 43 -7.74 -6.42 -8.05
N ALA A 44 -7.61 -7.59 -7.40
CA ALA A 44 -7.22 -8.83 -8.07
C ALA A 44 -8.39 -9.54 -8.78
N LYS A 45 -9.61 -9.45 -8.24
CA LYS A 45 -10.77 -10.25 -8.70
C LYS A 45 -11.97 -9.43 -9.17
N ASP A 46 -11.90 -8.09 -9.14
CA ASP A 46 -12.99 -7.18 -9.50
C ASP A 46 -14.30 -7.48 -8.75
N CYS A 47 -14.19 -7.91 -7.48
CA CYS A 47 -15.31 -8.30 -6.64
C CYS A 47 -15.06 -7.92 -5.19
N PHE A 48 -16.06 -7.30 -4.55
CA PHE A 48 -16.02 -6.96 -3.14
C PHE A 48 -16.41 -8.19 -2.29
N PRO A 49 -15.67 -8.52 -1.21
CA PRO A 49 -16.00 -9.66 -0.37
C PRO A 49 -17.32 -9.42 0.39
N GLU A 50 -18.29 -10.33 0.25
CA GLU A 50 -19.59 -10.22 0.94
C GLU A 50 -19.50 -10.47 2.45
N ASN A 51 -18.58 -11.34 2.86
CA ASN A 51 -18.39 -11.74 4.25
C ASN A 51 -16.98 -11.39 4.72
N TYR A 52 -16.89 -10.85 5.94
CA TYR A 52 -15.60 -10.65 6.58
C TYR A 52 -15.07 -11.97 7.14
N VAL A 53 -13.89 -12.35 6.67
CA VAL A 53 -13.10 -13.46 7.22
C VAL A 53 -11.76 -12.88 7.67
N PRO A 54 -11.35 -13.03 8.94
CA PRO A 54 -10.03 -12.57 9.39
C PRO A 54 -8.91 -13.25 8.61
N THR A 55 -8.11 -12.46 7.90
CA THR A 55 -6.93 -12.97 7.19
C THR A 55 -5.88 -13.44 8.19
N VAL A 56 -5.31 -14.61 7.91
CA VAL A 56 -4.03 -15.04 8.49
C VAL A 56 -2.91 -14.61 7.56
N PHE A 57 -2.96 -15.11 6.33
CA PHE A 57 -2.00 -14.83 5.28
C PHE A 57 -2.56 -15.29 3.94
N GLU A 58 -2.54 -14.44 2.92
CA GLU A 58 -2.93 -14.82 1.56
C GLU A 58 -2.04 -14.18 0.50
N ASN A 59 -1.82 -14.89 -0.60
CA ASN A 59 -1.12 -14.37 -1.77
C ASN A 59 -2.08 -14.27 -2.94
N TYR A 60 -2.18 -13.07 -3.51
CA TYR A 60 -2.92 -12.80 -4.73
C TYR A 60 -1.94 -12.47 -5.84
N THR A 61 -2.21 -12.95 -7.05
CA THR A 61 -1.47 -12.54 -8.25
C THR A 61 -2.39 -11.72 -9.13
N ALA A 62 -1.88 -10.60 -9.61
CA ALA A 62 -2.55 -9.78 -10.62
C ALA A 62 -1.56 -9.47 -11.73
N SER A 63 -2.01 -9.43 -12.97
CA SER A 63 -1.15 -9.02 -14.09
C SER A 63 -1.86 -8.04 -14.99
N PHE A 64 -1.12 -7.08 -15.52
CA PHE A 64 -1.60 -6.07 -16.47
C PHE A 64 -0.45 -5.68 -17.41
N GLU A 65 -0.79 -5.01 -18.50
CA GLU A 65 0.17 -4.52 -19.49
C GLU A 65 0.20 -2.99 -19.49
N ILE A 66 1.41 -2.41 -19.50
CA ILE A 66 1.65 -0.98 -19.64
C ILE A 66 2.69 -0.78 -20.73
N ASP A 67 2.39 0.09 -21.70
CA ASP A 67 3.31 0.41 -22.80
C ASP A 67 3.93 -0.85 -23.43
N THR A 68 3.11 -1.89 -23.62
CA THR A 68 3.46 -3.24 -24.13
C THR A 68 4.33 -4.12 -23.23
N GLN A 69 4.68 -3.65 -22.03
CA GLN A 69 5.37 -4.45 -21.01
C GLN A 69 4.36 -5.11 -20.07
N ARG A 70 4.47 -6.43 -19.91
CA ARG A 70 3.66 -7.19 -18.97
C ARG A 70 4.26 -7.11 -17.57
N ILE A 71 3.40 -6.76 -16.61
CA ILE A 71 3.76 -6.59 -15.22
C ILE A 71 2.94 -7.57 -14.39
N GLU A 72 3.62 -8.33 -13.54
CA GLU A 72 3.04 -9.31 -12.63
C GLU A 72 3.23 -8.82 -11.19
N LEU A 73 2.12 -8.56 -10.51
CA LEU A 73 2.10 -8.21 -9.10
C LEU A 73 1.87 -9.45 -8.24
N SER A 74 2.77 -9.68 -7.29
CA SER A 74 2.55 -10.59 -6.17
C SER A 74 2.11 -9.77 -4.96
N LEU A 75 0.84 -9.88 -4.60
CA LEU A 75 0.21 -9.11 -3.52
C LEU A 75 0.08 -10.00 -2.29
N TRP A 76 0.64 -9.55 -1.17
CA TRP A 76 0.66 -10.31 0.08
C TRP A 76 -0.28 -9.66 1.09
N ASP A 77 -1.43 -10.28 1.33
CA ASP A 77 -2.38 -9.87 2.37
C ASP A 77 -1.94 -10.43 3.72
N THR A 78 -1.89 -9.58 4.74
CA THR A 78 -1.43 -9.96 6.08
C THR A 78 -2.49 -9.73 7.14
N SER A 79 -2.49 -10.55 8.19
CA SER A 79 -3.35 -10.31 9.34
C SER A 79 -2.99 -9.01 10.04
N GLY A 80 -3.95 -8.16 10.40
CA GLY A 80 -3.71 -6.98 11.24
C GLY A 80 -3.55 -7.29 12.73
N SER A 81 -3.82 -8.53 13.14
CA SER A 81 -3.91 -8.92 14.54
C SER A 81 -2.54 -9.08 15.20
N PRO A 82 -2.36 -8.61 16.46
CA PRO A 82 -1.12 -8.81 17.22
C PRO A 82 -0.71 -10.28 17.39
N TYR A 83 -1.68 -11.21 17.35
CA TYR A 83 -1.43 -12.65 17.42
C TYR A 83 -0.48 -13.16 16.32
N TYR A 84 -0.35 -12.42 15.21
CA TYR A 84 0.49 -12.79 14.07
C TYR A 84 1.76 -11.94 13.95
N ASP A 85 2.11 -11.13 14.96
CA ASP A 85 3.28 -10.23 14.91
C ASP A 85 4.61 -10.98 14.70
N ASN A 86 4.72 -12.23 15.15
CA ASN A 86 5.92 -13.05 14.94
C ASN A 86 5.96 -13.77 13.58
N VAL A 87 4.83 -13.86 12.89
CA VAL A 87 4.69 -14.62 11.63
C VAL A 87 4.64 -13.67 10.42
N ARG A 88 4.02 -12.51 10.59
CA ARG A 88 3.90 -11.47 9.57
C ARG A 88 5.25 -11.07 8.95
N PRO A 89 6.35 -10.95 9.72
CA PRO A 89 7.64 -10.57 9.14
C PRO A 89 8.17 -11.51 8.06
N LEU A 90 7.68 -12.75 8.01
CA LEU A 90 8.02 -13.70 6.95
C LEU A 90 7.51 -13.26 5.56
N SER A 91 6.58 -12.31 5.48
CA SER A 91 6.15 -11.71 4.21
C SER A 91 7.09 -10.65 3.65
N TYR A 92 7.89 -9.98 4.48
CA TYR A 92 8.65 -8.78 4.08
C TYR A 92 9.87 -8.99 3.17
N PRO A 93 10.61 -10.11 3.22
CA PRO A 93 11.80 -10.29 2.38
C PRO A 93 11.51 -10.02 0.90
N ASP A 94 12.41 -9.30 0.23
CA ASP A 94 12.34 -8.99 -1.20
C ASP A 94 11.07 -8.22 -1.64
N SER A 95 10.44 -7.46 -0.74
CA SER A 95 9.31 -6.59 -1.11
C SER A 95 9.80 -5.35 -1.85
N ASP A 96 9.19 -5.04 -3.00
CA ASP A 96 9.45 -3.81 -3.76
C ASP A 96 8.72 -2.61 -3.16
N ALA A 97 7.55 -2.86 -2.57
CA ALA A 97 6.77 -1.87 -1.85
C ALA A 97 5.98 -2.47 -0.69
N VAL A 98 5.68 -1.64 0.30
CA VAL A 98 4.73 -1.93 1.36
C VAL A 98 3.62 -0.90 1.37
N LEU A 99 2.37 -1.37 1.35
CA LEU A 99 1.19 -0.56 1.59
C LEU A 99 0.84 -0.61 3.08
N ILE A 100 0.87 0.54 3.75
CA ILE A 100 0.41 0.68 5.11
C ILE A 100 -1.02 1.22 5.06
N CYS A 101 -1.99 0.37 5.35
CA CYS A 101 -3.41 0.69 5.30
C CYS A 101 -3.97 1.12 6.66
N PHE A 102 -4.78 2.17 6.66
CA PHE A 102 -5.59 2.59 7.79
C PHE A 102 -7.05 2.80 7.35
N ASP A 103 -7.95 2.88 8.33
CA ASP A 103 -9.39 3.03 8.12
C ASP A 103 -9.81 4.48 8.37
N ILE A 104 -10.39 5.13 7.35
CA ILE A 104 -10.76 6.56 7.43
C ILE A 104 -11.83 6.80 8.48
N SER A 105 -12.70 5.83 8.77
CA SER A 105 -13.72 5.94 9.82
C SER A 105 -13.18 5.69 11.23
N ARG A 106 -11.91 5.29 11.38
CA ARG A 106 -11.32 4.92 12.67
C ARG A 106 -9.95 5.59 12.86
N PRO A 107 -9.93 6.84 13.37
CA PRO A 107 -8.70 7.64 13.51
C PRO A 107 -7.58 6.95 14.28
N GLU A 108 -7.90 6.07 15.22
CA GLU A 108 -6.93 5.29 15.98
C GLU A 108 -6.07 4.38 15.08
N THR A 109 -6.60 3.94 13.93
CA THR A 109 -5.82 3.14 12.98
C THR A 109 -4.78 3.96 12.22
N LEU A 110 -5.00 5.27 12.06
CA LEU A 110 -3.98 6.19 11.54
C LEU A 110 -2.88 6.40 12.58
N ASP A 111 -3.23 6.51 13.86
CA ASP A 111 -2.24 6.56 14.95
C ASP A 111 -1.36 5.30 14.98
N SER A 112 -1.95 4.12 14.77
CA SER A 112 -1.24 2.83 14.69
C SER A 112 -0.17 2.81 13.59
N VAL A 113 -0.31 3.61 12.53
CA VAL A 113 0.71 3.75 11.47
C VAL A 113 2.04 4.18 12.06
N LEU A 114 2.04 5.18 12.95
CA LEU A 114 3.25 5.67 13.60
C LEU A 114 3.69 4.79 14.76
N LYS A 115 2.72 4.34 15.57
CA LYS A 115 3.01 3.62 16.81
C LYS A 115 3.53 2.20 16.55
N LYS A 116 3.18 1.61 15.42
CA LYS A 116 3.48 0.21 15.09
C LYS A 116 4.00 0.04 13.67
N TRP A 117 3.15 0.30 12.67
CA TRP A 117 3.40 -0.21 11.32
C TRP A 117 4.67 0.33 10.69
N LYS A 118 4.91 1.64 10.78
CA LYS A 118 6.12 2.25 10.23
C LYS A 118 7.38 1.66 10.87
N GLY A 119 7.42 1.55 12.19
CA GLY A 119 8.58 0.99 12.91
C GLY A 119 8.85 -0.46 12.53
N GLU A 120 7.80 -1.27 12.45
CA GLU A 120 7.89 -2.68 12.03
C GLU A 120 8.46 -2.80 10.60
N ILE A 121 7.95 -2.03 9.64
CA ILE A 121 8.44 -2.06 8.26
C ILE A 121 9.89 -1.58 8.16
N GLN A 122 10.26 -0.55 8.92
CA GLN A 122 11.64 -0.06 8.97
C GLN A 122 12.61 -1.07 9.59
N GLU A 123 12.15 -1.88 10.54
CA GLU A 123 12.96 -2.94 11.15
C GLU A 123 13.27 -4.07 10.15
N PHE A 124 12.25 -4.56 9.43
CA PHE A 124 12.40 -5.73 8.58
C PHE A 124 12.80 -5.42 7.13
N CYS A 125 12.45 -4.25 6.61
CA CYS A 125 12.75 -3.88 5.22
C CYS A 125 13.01 -2.35 5.06
N PRO A 126 14.16 -1.86 5.59
CA PRO A 126 14.45 -0.43 5.74
C PRO A 126 14.55 0.37 4.44
N ASN A 127 14.85 -0.29 3.32
CA ASN A 127 15.03 0.33 2.01
C ASN A 127 13.78 0.24 1.13
N THR A 128 12.70 -0.36 1.63
CA THR A 128 11.48 -0.60 0.86
C THR A 128 10.62 0.65 0.80
N LYS A 129 10.01 0.91 -0.36
CA LYS A 129 9.10 2.05 -0.53
C LYS A 129 7.83 1.82 0.26
N MET A 130 7.47 2.76 1.13
CA MET A 130 6.25 2.73 1.93
C MET A 130 5.21 3.69 1.39
N LEU A 131 4.00 3.19 1.13
CA LEU A 131 2.87 4.00 0.72
C LEU A 131 1.80 3.97 1.81
N LEU A 132 1.29 5.14 2.17
CA LEU A 132 0.20 5.26 3.12
C LEU A 132 -1.14 5.23 2.38
N VAL A 133 -2.03 4.31 2.78
CA VAL A 133 -3.31 4.04 2.09
C VAL A 133 -4.49 4.21 3.04
N GLY A 134 -5.37 5.16 2.75
CA GLY A 134 -6.63 5.36 3.47
C GLY A 134 -7.77 4.55 2.85
N CYS A 135 -8.29 3.59 3.61
CA CYS A 135 -9.39 2.72 3.20
C CYS A 135 -10.74 3.26 3.68
N LYS A 136 -11.83 2.76 3.07
CA LYS A 136 -13.23 3.10 3.41
C LYS A 136 -13.55 4.60 3.34
N SER A 137 -13.09 5.24 2.27
CA SER A 137 -13.28 6.69 2.06
C SER A 137 -14.74 7.11 1.91
N ASP A 138 -15.59 6.18 1.49
CA ASP A 138 -17.05 6.30 1.45
C ASP A 138 -17.66 6.61 2.84
N LEU A 139 -17.06 6.11 3.92
CA LEU A 139 -17.53 6.34 5.29
C LEU A 139 -17.27 7.76 5.79
N ARG A 140 -16.48 8.58 5.07
CA ARG A 140 -16.23 9.97 5.46
C ARG A 140 -17.50 10.83 5.48
N THR A 141 -18.46 10.49 4.62
CA THR A 141 -19.76 11.17 4.52
C THR A 141 -20.92 10.33 5.05
N ASP A 142 -20.63 9.17 5.65
CA ASP A 142 -21.66 8.30 6.22
C ASP A 142 -22.19 8.86 7.54
N VAL A 143 -23.51 8.99 7.66
CA VAL A 143 -24.16 9.63 8.81
C VAL A 143 -23.94 8.81 10.08
N SER A 144 -24.05 7.49 10.03
CA SER A 144 -23.81 6.63 11.19
C SER A 144 -22.40 6.79 11.73
N THR A 145 -21.41 6.74 10.84
CA THR A 145 -19.98 6.92 11.15
C THR A 145 -19.73 8.29 11.79
N LEU A 146 -20.30 9.36 11.21
CA LEU A 146 -20.15 10.72 11.74
C LEU A 146 -20.75 10.86 13.14
N VAL A 147 -21.93 10.30 13.37
CA VAL A 147 -22.60 10.32 14.69
C VAL A 147 -21.77 9.55 15.72
N GLU A 148 -21.31 8.34 15.40
CA GLU A 148 -20.51 7.51 16.29
C GLU A 148 -19.21 8.22 16.70
N LEU A 149 -18.45 8.75 15.75
CA LEU A 149 -17.22 9.47 16.02
C LEU A 149 -17.45 10.75 16.84
N SER A 150 -18.57 11.45 16.61
CA SER A 150 -18.90 12.66 17.37
C SER A 150 -19.11 12.38 18.87
N ASN A 151 -19.64 11.21 19.23
CA ASN A 151 -19.80 10.78 20.62
C ASN A 151 -18.45 10.66 21.34
N HIS A 152 -17.38 10.38 20.58
CA HIS A 152 -16.00 10.31 21.07
C HIS A 152 -15.19 11.59 20.79
N ARG A 153 -15.84 12.68 20.35
CA ARG A 153 -15.21 13.95 19.95
C ARG A 153 -14.15 13.78 18.85
N GLN A 154 -14.40 12.84 17.95
CA GLN A 154 -13.55 12.55 16.81
C GLN A 154 -14.27 12.89 15.50
N THR A 155 -13.50 12.95 14.42
CA THR A 155 -13.99 13.10 13.05
C THR A 155 -13.28 12.08 12.17
N PRO A 156 -13.88 11.66 11.04
CA PRO A 156 -13.18 10.82 10.07
C PRO A 156 -11.88 11.47 9.61
N VAL A 157 -10.91 10.64 9.23
CA VAL A 157 -9.59 11.12 8.81
C VAL A 157 -9.72 11.96 7.52
N SER A 158 -9.23 13.20 7.59
CA SER A 158 -9.20 14.13 6.46
C SER A 158 -7.99 13.89 5.55
N TYR A 159 -8.10 14.34 4.29
CA TYR A 159 -6.99 14.27 3.34
C TYR A 159 -5.77 15.09 3.81
N ASP A 160 -6.01 16.23 4.47
CA ASP A 160 -4.95 17.08 4.99
C ASP A 160 -4.17 16.40 6.11
N GLN A 161 -4.86 15.69 7.01
CA GLN A 161 -4.21 14.90 8.06
C GLN A 161 -3.27 13.85 7.46
N VAL A 162 -3.71 13.14 6.43
CA VAL A 162 -2.90 12.12 5.72
C VAL A 162 -1.72 12.77 5.00
N SER A 163 -1.94 13.89 4.33
CA SER A 163 -0.91 14.58 3.55
C SER A 163 0.20 15.11 4.45
N VAL A 164 -0.17 15.76 5.57
CA VAL A 164 0.77 16.25 6.58
C VAL A 164 1.55 15.10 7.20
N LEU A 165 0.87 14.01 7.55
CA LEU A 165 1.51 12.82 8.10
C LEU A 165 2.52 12.20 7.12
N SER A 166 2.11 12.06 5.85
CA SER A 166 2.94 11.44 4.81
C SER A 166 4.21 12.24 4.56
N LEU A 167 4.09 13.57 4.43
CA LEU A 167 5.22 14.47 4.27
C LEU A 167 6.16 14.47 5.47
N ARG A 168 5.62 14.49 6.69
CA ARG A 168 6.41 14.49 7.92
C ARG A 168 7.21 13.20 8.09
N GLU A 169 6.64 12.08 7.66
CA GLU A 169 7.16 10.75 7.96
C GLU A 169 7.88 10.10 6.77
N SER A 170 8.09 10.86 5.69
CA SER A 170 8.66 10.40 4.42
C SER A 170 7.91 9.19 3.83
N LEU A 171 6.59 9.11 4.08
CA LEU A 171 5.70 8.15 3.43
C LEU A 171 5.17 8.78 2.15
N LEU A 172 4.99 7.98 1.10
CA LEU A 172 4.34 8.48 -0.11
C LEU A 172 2.82 8.50 0.11
N PRO A 173 2.14 9.65 -0.01
CA PRO A 173 0.69 9.70 0.05
C PRO A 173 0.13 8.97 -1.18
N SER A 174 -0.64 7.90 -0.96
CA SER A 174 -1.45 7.37 -2.06
C SER A 174 -2.72 8.21 -2.14
N PHE A 175 -2.83 9.03 -3.19
CA PHE A 175 -4.07 9.76 -3.48
C PHE A 175 -5.09 8.77 -4.06
N LEU A 176 -5.72 7.97 -3.19
CA LEU A 176 -7.00 7.34 -3.52
C LEU A 176 -8.10 8.40 -3.36
N SER A 177 -8.11 9.38 -4.27
CA SER A 177 -9.24 10.27 -4.49
C SER A 177 -9.75 10.06 -5.91
N PHE A 178 -11.08 10.03 -6.04
CA PHE A 178 -11.89 9.70 -7.22
C PHE A 178 -12.12 8.21 -7.44
N PHE A 179 -13.16 7.66 -6.81
CA PHE A 179 -14.39 7.16 -7.44
C PHE A 179 -15.17 6.32 -6.41
N PRO A 180 -16.52 6.46 -6.31
CA PRO A 180 -17.33 5.53 -5.53
C PRO A 180 -17.08 4.10 -6.03
N LEU A 181 -17.04 3.14 -5.10
CA LEU A 181 -16.78 1.70 -5.34
C LEU A 181 -17.71 1.06 -6.40
N SER A 182 -18.77 1.76 -6.83
CA SER A 182 -19.71 1.33 -7.87
C SER A 182 -19.27 1.59 -9.32
N PHE A 183 -18.12 2.24 -9.59
CA PHE A 183 -17.65 2.58 -10.95
C PHE A 183 -16.23 2.09 -11.32
N LEU A 184 -15.70 1.07 -10.62
CA LEU A 184 -14.26 0.77 -10.62
C LEU A 184 -13.76 -0.39 -11.52
N SER A 185 -14.37 -0.75 -12.65
CA SER A 185 -13.87 -1.95 -13.37
C SER A 185 -12.54 -1.74 -14.12
N PHE A 186 -12.14 -0.48 -14.44
CA PHE A 186 -10.94 -0.24 -15.26
C PHE A 186 -9.92 0.80 -14.72
N SER A 187 -10.35 1.83 -13.98
CA SER A 187 -9.43 2.91 -13.58
C SER A 187 -8.48 2.55 -12.41
N ILE A 188 -8.89 1.70 -11.46
CA ILE A 188 -8.04 1.43 -10.28
C ILE A 188 -6.77 0.65 -10.59
N ARG A 189 -6.81 -0.25 -11.58
CA ARG A 189 -5.63 -1.03 -12.01
C ARG A 189 -4.48 -0.12 -12.44
N ILE A 190 -4.82 1.04 -12.97
CA ILE A 190 -3.91 2.01 -13.56
C ILE A 190 -3.49 3.06 -12.52
N TYR A 191 -4.37 3.54 -11.63
CA TYR A 191 -4.02 4.65 -10.72
C TYR A 191 -3.07 4.29 -9.58
N LEU A 192 -3.20 3.10 -8.98
CA LEU A 192 -2.28 2.64 -7.93
C LEU A 192 -0.84 2.46 -8.46
N PHE A 193 -0.70 2.25 -9.77
CA PHE A 193 0.57 1.97 -10.43
C PHE A 193 1.11 3.12 -11.29
N LEU A 194 0.28 3.96 -11.94
CA LEU A 194 0.74 5.18 -12.61
C LEU A 194 1.44 6.13 -11.62
N PHE A 195 0.96 6.18 -10.37
CA PHE A 195 1.62 6.94 -9.31
C PHE A 195 2.95 6.29 -8.86
N TYR A 196 3.07 4.95 -8.92
CA TYR A 196 4.28 4.22 -8.53
C TYR A 196 5.34 4.17 -9.66
N VAL A 197 4.96 3.98 -10.93
CA VAL A 197 5.87 3.93 -12.08
C VAL A 197 6.46 5.27 -12.43
N HIS A 198 5.62 6.33 -12.43
CA HIS A 198 6.09 7.67 -12.75
C HIS A 198 7.12 8.20 -11.72
N TRP A 199 7.14 7.62 -10.51
CA TRP A 199 8.05 8.01 -9.42
C TRP A 199 9.16 6.97 -9.12
N CYS A 200 8.99 5.71 -9.53
CA CYS A 200 10.06 4.71 -9.42
C CYS A 200 11.19 4.91 -10.45
N PHE A 201 10.91 5.60 -11.56
CA PHE A 201 11.85 5.80 -12.67
C PHE A 201 12.21 7.26 -12.98
N ALA A 202 11.79 8.21 -12.13
CA ALA A 202 12.26 9.60 -12.10
C ALA A 202 13.25 9.79 -10.94
#